data_AF-A0A8J4S267-F1
#
_entry.id   AF-A0A8J4S267-F1
#
_cell.length_a   1.000
_cell.length_b   1.000
_cell.length_c   1.000
_cell.angle_alpha   90.00
_cell.angle_beta   90.00
_cell.angle_gamma   90.00
#
_symmetry.space_group_name_H-M   'P 1'
#
loop_
_entity.id
_entity.type
_entity.pdbx_description
1 polymer ?
#
loop_
_entity_poly.entity_id
_entity_poly.type
_entity_poly.pdbx_seq_one_letter_code
_entity_poly.pdbx_strand_id
1 'polypeptide(L)'
;TPDRKGEFQVLDYQNQQHALFPLIAVSYAAYFAGVSVVEMHDSAVDIVKSGSASFASKLAELHAVSSGLKAWLATKVSDGIESCRRLCGGHGFTQSSNLAHIFAEIVGANTYEGTFDVLVQQHARYLLKTLALLPSSETSTMFLNKTKAFSDIKLRCKAQTPRDFGNLDLLLEAFQVRGARIVFALASQMKATKNDGNACMVLMTRASTAHAELLLLDSFIRGVKTLAIGPEREAVANLCSLFGAWLITKSLGDFRQHDYLSSNQADFVRDQVVRLLPIVRKNCVLLTDAWDFSDFELNSTIGRYDGDIYRALVKRAADEPLNASEVPKGYEEYLKPLIQSVL
;
A
#
# COMPACT_ATOMS: atom_id res chain seq x y z
N THR A 1 22.60 -5.24 21.45
CA THR A 1 22.42 -6.48 22.24
C THR A 1 21.63 -6.10 23.47
N PRO A 2 20.53 -6.79 23.83
CA PRO A 2 19.94 -6.57 25.13
C PRO A 2 20.90 -7.18 26.14
N ASP A 3 21.54 -6.28 26.85
CA ASP A 3 22.02 -6.55 28.17
C ASP A 3 20.76 -6.68 29.07
N ARG A 4 20.65 -7.77 29.86
CA ARG A 4 19.68 -8.04 30.97
C ARG A 4 18.35 -8.78 30.65
N LYS A 5 18.30 -10.07 31.06
CA LYS A 5 17.20 -10.86 31.69
C LYS A 5 15.71 -10.71 31.25
N GLY A 6 15.38 -10.10 30.10
CA GLY A 6 13.99 -9.96 29.61
C GLY A 6 13.77 -10.57 28.22
N GLU A 7 12.50 -10.76 27.86
CA GLU A 7 12.08 -11.10 26.49
C GLU A 7 12.24 -9.88 25.56
N PHE A 8 12.49 -10.13 24.27
CA PHE A 8 12.59 -9.06 23.28
C PHE A 8 11.21 -8.47 22.96
N GLN A 9 11.16 -7.18 22.64
CA GLN A 9 9.95 -6.60 22.06
C GLN A 9 9.68 -7.28 20.72
N VAL A 10 8.43 -7.67 20.44
CA VAL A 10 8.09 -8.34 19.17
C VAL A 10 8.50 -7.52 17.94
N LEU A 11 8.51 -6.19 18.09
CA LEU A 11 8.91 -5.24 17.04
C LEU A 11 10.42 -5.23 16.76
N ASP A 12 11.24 -5.90 17.57
CA ASP A 12 12.68 -6.06 17.33
C ASP A 12 13.00 -7.22 16.38
N TYR A 13 12.06 -8.13 16.16
CA TYR A 13 12.23 -9.22 15.20
C TYR A 13 12.03 -8.74 13.76
N GLN A 14 12.96 -9.08 12.87
CA GLN A 14 12.93 -8.63 11.48
C GLN A 14 11.71 -9.12 10.70
N ASN A 15 11.15 -10.29 11.02
CA ASN A 15 9.92 -10.78 10.40
C ASN A 15 8.71 -9.88 10.74
N GLN A 16 8.60 -9.41 11.99
CA GLN A 16 7.58 -8.45 12.42
C GLN A 16 7.75 -7.12 11.68
N GLN A 17 8.99 -6.60 11.65
CA GLN A 17 9.34 -5.36 10.94
C GLN A 17 9.04 -5.44 9.44
N HIS A 18 9.44 -6.55 8.80
CA HIS A 18 9.25 -6.79 7.38
C HIS A 18 7.77 -6.94 7.00
N ALA A 19 6.92 -7.40 7.92
CA ALA A 19 5.48 -7.48 7.72
C ALA A 19 4.79 -6.12 7.95
N LEU A 20 5.17 -5.38 9.00
CA LEU A 20 4.49 -4.16 9.43
C LEU A 20 4.95 -2.90 8.70
N PHE A 21 6.26 -2.67 8.58
CA PHE A 21 6.79 -1.38 8.11
C PHE A 21 6.43 -1.04 6.66
N PRO A 22 6.34 -2.01 5.72
CA PRO A 22 5.79 -1.72 4.41
C PRO A 22 4.33 -1.24 4.45
N LEU A 23 3.53 -1.67 5.43
CA LEU A 23 2.14 -1.21 5.59
C LEU A 23 2.08 0.23 6.11
N ILE A 24 3.00 0.62 7.01
CA ILE A 24 3.19 2.03 7.37
C ILE A 24 3.58 2.83 6.13
N ALA A 25 4.45 2.27 5.28
CA ALA A 25 4.84 2.95 4.05
C ALA A 25 3.68 3.09 3.04
N VAL A 26 2.79 2.10 2.97
CA VAL A 26 1.55 2.16 2.18
C VAL A 26 0.63 3.28 2.66
N SER A 27 0.48 3.52 3.97
CA SER A 27 -0.40 4.59 4.46
C SER A 27 0.10 5.98 4.04
N TYR A 28 1.41 6.23 4.12
CA TYR A 28 2.01 7.48 3.64
C TYR A 28 1.93 7.62 2.11
N ALA A 29 2.20 6.55 1.36
CA ALA A 29 2.05 6.57 -0.10
C ALA A 29 0.60 6.87 -0.53
N ALA A 30 -0.37 6.27 0.16
CA ALA A 30 -1.79 6.51 -0.06
C ALA A 30 -2.18 7.96 0.27
N TYR A 31 -1.68 8.52 1.37
CA TYR A 31 -1.93 9.91 1.75
C TYR A 31 -1.44 10.88 0.67
N PHE A 32 -0.17 10.79 0.26
CA PHE A 32 0.38 11.70 -0.74
C PHE A 32 -0.27 11.54 -2.13
N ALA A 33 -0.64 10.30 -2.50
CA ALA A 33 -1.41 10.07 -3.73
C ALA A 33 -2.83 10.66 -3.61
N GLY A 34 -3.47 10.54 -2.46
CA GLY A 34 -4.77 11.14 -2.16
C GLY A 34 -4.76 12.66 -2.30
N VAL A 35 -3.75 13.34 -1.76
CA VAL A 35 -3.54 14.79 -1.94
C VAL A 35 -3.46 15.13 -3.43
N SER A 36 -2.66 14.39 -4.20
CA SER A 36 -2.55 14.62 -5.66
C SER A 36 -3.90 14.40 -6.38
N VAL A 37 -4.70 13.41 -5.97
CA VAL A 37 -6.03 13.14 -6.56
C VAL A 37 -7.03 14.24 -6.24
N VAL A 38 -7.00 14.79 -5.02
CA VAL A 38 -7.85 15.94 -4.65
C VAL A 38 -7.47 17.17 -5.46
N GLU A 39 -6.18 17.46 -5.64
CA GLU A 39 -5.72 18.55 -6.52
C GLU A 39 -6.18 18.37 -7.97
N MET A 40 -6.11 17.14 -8.50
CA MET A 40 -6.63 16.83 -9.84
C MET A 40 -8.16 17.01 -9.93
N HIS A 41 -8.89 16.63 -8.88
CA HIS A 41 -10.32 16.85 -8.78
C HIS A 41 -10.68 18.33 -8.81
N ASP A 42 -10.05 19.13 -7.96
CA ASP A 42 -10.35 20.57 -7.85
C ASP A 42 -10.01 21.29 -9.16
N SER A 43 -8.87 20.96 -9.78
CA SER A 43 -8.51 21.46 -11.10
C SER A 43 -9.53 21.06 -12.18
N ALA A 44 -10.04 19.83 -12.15
CA ALA A 44 -11.07 19.39 -13.09
C ALA A 44 -12.39 20.17 -12.89
N VAL A 45 -12.80 20.40 -11.64
CA VAL A 45 -13.99 21.19 -11.29
C VAL A 45 -13.88 22.63 -11.79
N ASP A 46 -12.71 23.25 -11.65
CA ASP A 46 -12.50 24.63 -12.12
C ASP A 46 -12.58 24.72 -13.66
N ILE A 47 -12.02 23.74 -14.36
CA ILE A 47 -12.06 23.66 -15.84
C ILE A 47 -13.49 23.43 -16.35
N VAL A 48 -14.32 22.66 -15.63
CA VAL A 48 -15.78 22.53 -15.92
C VAL A 48 -16.43 23.90 -15.84
N LYS A 49 -16.23 24.59 -14.71
CA LYS A 49 -16.88 25.88 -14.44
C LYS A 49 -16.46 26.95 -15.44
N SER A 50 -15.22 26.89 -15.93
CA SER A 50 -14.71 27.83 -16.93
C SER A 50 -15.18 27.55 -18.36
N GLY A 51 -15.87 26.42 -18.62
CA GLY A 51 -16.31 26.02 -19.95
C GLY A 51 -15.18 25.69 -20.94
N SER A 52 -14.00 25.32 -20.43
CA SER A 52 -12.84 25.04 -21.28
C SER A 52 -13.03 23.76 -22.11
N ALA A 53 -12.57 23.79 -23.37
CA ALA A 53 -12.55 22.63 -24.26
C ALA A 53 -11.66 21.48 -23.75
N SER A 54 -10.75 21.74 -22.81
CA SER A 54 -9.86 20.73 -22.20
C SER A 54 -10.52 19.91 -21.07
N PHE A 55 -11.79 20.17 -20.73
CA PHE A 55 -12.48 19.48 -19.65
C PHE A 55 -12.49 17.95 -19.84
N ALA A 56 -12.81 17.48 -21.04
CA ALA A 56 -12.96 16.06 -21.31
C ALA A 56 -11.66 15.25 -21.08
N SER A 57 -10.50 15.79 -21.44
CA SER A 57 -9.21 15.12 -21.19
C SER A 57 -8.88 15.09 -19.70
N LYS A 58 -9.12 16.19 -18.98
CA LYS A 58 -8.86 16.26 -17.54
C LYS A 58 -9.73 15.33 -16.72
N LEU A 59 -11.02 15.21 -17.07
CA LEU A 59 -11.90 14.26 -16.42
C LEU A 59 -11.50 12.80 -16.74
N ALA A 60 -11.05 12.53 -17.97
CA ALA A 60 -10.57 11.20 -18.35
C ALA A 60 -9.29 10.81 -17.59
N GLU A 61 -8.34 11.74 -17.42
CA GLU A 61 -7.15 11.56 -16.58
C GLU A 61 -7.54 11.27 -15.13
N LEU A 62 -8.36 12.14 -14.53
CA LEU A 62 -8.81 12.00 -13.14
C LEU A 62 -9.49 10.65 -12.91
N HIS A 63 -10.45 10.30 -13.76
CA HIS A 63 -11.15 9.01 -13.68
C HIS A 63 -10.17 7.85 -13.75
N ALA A 64 -9.30 7.82 -14.76
CA ALA A 64 -8.38 6.71 -14.96
C ALA A 64 -7.39 6.54 -13.81
N VAL A 65 -6.81 7.64 -13.32
CA VAL A 65 -5.89 7.64 -12.18
C VAL A 65 -6.61 7.18 -10.91
N SER A 66 -7.80 7.71 -10.63
CA SER A 66 -8.60 7.30 -9.47
C SER A 66 -8.97 5.81 -9.52
N SER A 67 -9.34 5.28 -10.71
CA SER A 67 -9.69 3.86 -10.88
C SER A 67 -8.50 2.95 -10.60
N GLY A 68 -7.31 3.31 -11.11
CA GLY A 68 -6.08 2.55 -10.87
C GLY A 68 -5.66 2.53 -9.41
N LEU A 69 -5.62 3.71 -8.78
CA LEU A 69 -5.24 3.87 -7.38
C LEU A 69 -6.24 3.17 -6.45
N LYS A 70 -7.55 3.36 -6.66
CA LYS A 70 -8.59 2.74 -5.85
C LYS A 70 -8.55 1.23 -5.93
N ALA A 71 -8.41 0.67 -7.14
CA ALA A 71 -8.28 -0.78 -7.32
C ALA A 71 -7.12 -1.34 -6.50
N TRP A 72 -5.93 -0.74 -6.61
CA TRP A 72 -4.75 -1.22 -5.89
C TRP A 72 -4.85 -1.02 -4.37
N LEU A 73 -5.24 0.19 -3.94
CA LEU A 73 -5.29 0.56 -2.52
C LEU A 73 -6.37 -0.20 -1.76
N ALA A 74 -7.57 -0.37 -2.31
CA ALA A 74 -8.65 -1.09 -1.63
C ALA A 74 -8.21 -2.50 -1.21
N THR A 75 -7.60 -3.25 -2.13
CA THR A 75 -7.11 -4.60 -1.83
C THR A 75 -5.93 -4.57 -0.86
N LYS A 76 -4.95 -3.69 -1.08
CA LYS A 76 -3.74 -3.64 -0.23
C LYS A 76 -4.03 -3.19 1.20
N VAL A 77 -4.96 -2.27 1.38
CA VAL A 77 -5.35 -1.80 2.71
C VAL A 77 -6.13 -2.89 3.44
N SER A 78 -7.08 -3.57 2.81
CA SER A 78 -7.80 -4.69 3.45
C SER A 78 -6.87 -5.84 3.85
N ASP A 79 -5.98 -6.27 2.96
CA ASP A 79 -4.95 -7.27 3.27
C ASP A 79 -4.00 -6.81 4.39
N GLY A 80 -3.69 -5.50 4.39
CA GLY A 80 -2.84 -4.85 5.38
C GLY A 80 -3.47 -4.86 6.78
N ILE A 81 -4.75 -4.50 6.91
CA ILE A 81 -5.46 -4.51 8.19
C ILE A 81 -5.48 -5.92 8.78
N GLU A 82 -5.82 -6.93 7.97
CA GLU A 82 -5.82 -8.32 8.43
C GLU A 82 -4.40 -8.80 8.80
N SER A 83 -3.38 -8.31 8.10
CA SER A 83 -1.98 -8.57 8.48
C SER A 83 -1.63 -7.91 9.82
N CYS A 84 -2.00 -6.66 10.06
CA CYS A 84 -1.84 -5.99 11.35
C CYS A 84 -2.55 -6.74 12.49
N ARG A 85 -3.78 -7.22 12.24
CA ARG A 85 -4.53 -8.04 13.19
C ARG A 85 -3.75 -9.29 13.61
N ARG A 86 -3.16 -10.02 12.66
CA ARG A 86 -2.33 -11.21 12.93
C ARG A 86 -1.02 -10.86 13.63
N LEU A 87 -0.41 -9.72 13.30
CA LEU A 87 0.82 -9.24 13.94
C LEU A 87 0.64 -8.91 15.43
N CYS A 88 -0.60 -8.67 15.88
CA CYS A 88 -0.97 -8.48 17.28
C CYS A 88 -1.31 -9.80 18.03
N GLY A 89 -1.11 -10.96 17.39
CA GLY A 89 -1.33 -12.27 18.01
C GLY A 89 -2.77 -12.47 18.51
N GLY A 90 -2.91 -13.19 19.64
CA GLY A 90 -4.21 -13.51 20.22
C GLY A 90 -5.03 -12.28 20.59
N HIS A 91 -4.39 -11.21 21.10
CA HIS A 91 -5.10 -9.99 21.47
C HIS A 91 -5.62 -9.20 20.27
N GLY A 92 -5.01 -9.34 19.09
CA GLY A 92 -5.55 -8.82 17.83
C GLY A 92 -6.88 -9.47 17.41
N PHE A 93 -7.24 -10.64 17.95
CA PHE A 93 -8.56 -11.25 17.71
C PHE A 93 -9.67 -10.63 18.56
N THR A 94 -9.33 -10.01 19.70
CA THR A 94 -10.34 -9.44 20.60
C THR A 94 -11.03 -8.25 19.94
N GLN A 95 -12.34 -8.10 20.14
CA GLN A 95 -13.09 -6.93 19.66
C GLN A 95 -12.53 -5.63 20.24
N SER A 96 -11.97 -5.67 21.45
CA SER A 96 -11.32 -4.52 22.08
C SER A 96 -10.07 -4.00 21.35
N SER A 97 -9.46 -4.81 20.48
CA SER A 97 -8.38 -4.34 19.61
C SER A 97 -8.87 -3.43 18.48
N ASN A 98 -10.17 -3.48 18.17
CA ASN A 98 -10.85 -2.80 17.06
C ASN A 98 -10.40 -3.19 15.64
N LEU A 99 -9.33 -3.99 15.48
CA LEU A 99 -8.78 -4.36 14.17
C LEU A 99 -9.75 -5.19 13.32
N ALA A 100 -10.53 -6.08 13.93
CA ALA A 100 -11.55 -6.87 13.23
C ALA A 100 -12.70 -6.01 12.71
N HIS A 101 -13.12 -5.01 13.49
CA HIS A 101 -14.16 -4.06 13.09
C HIS A 101 -13.66 -3.15 11.96
N ILE A 102 -12.46 -2.58 12.09
CA ILE A 102 -11.81 -1.78 11.04
C ILE A 102 -11.72 -2.59 9.73
N PHE A 103 -11.35 -3.87 9.80
CA PHE A 103 -11.33 -4.74 8.62
C PHE A 103 -12.72 -4.85 7.98
N ALA A 104 -13.75 -5.15 8.78
CA ALA A 104 -15.12 -5.33 8.31
C ALA A 104 -15.69 -4.08 7.62
N GLU A 105 -15.38 -2.88 8.13
CA GLU A 105 -15.81 -1.62 7.52
C GLU A 105 -15.06 -1.32 6.23
N ILE A 106 -13.73 -1.53 6.21
CA ILE A 106 -12.89 -1.13 5.09
C ILE A 106 -12.93 -2.13 3.93
N VAL A 107 -13.18 -3.42 4.17
CA VAL A 107 -13.19 -4.44 3.09
C VAL A 107 -14.25 -4.16 2.02
N GLY A 108 -15.34 -3.45 2.37
CA GLY A 108 -16.36 -2.98 1.43
C GLY A 108 -15.79 -2.12 0.30
N ALA A 109 -14.65 -1.45 0.50
CA ALA A 109 -13.96 -0.65 -0.51
C ALA A 109 -13.49 -1.46 -1.71
N ASN A 110 -13.40 -2.78 -1.60
CA ASN A 110 -13.10 -3.66 -2.73
C ASN A 110 -14.29 -3.81 -3.69
N THR A 111 -15.50 -3.43 -3.25
CA THR A 111 -16.76 -3.69 -3.96
C THR A 111 -17.47 -2.42 -4.39
N TYR A 112 -17.75 -1.50 -3.46
CA TYR A 112 -18.45 -0.26 -3.81
C TYR A 112 -17.62 0.60 -4.75
N GLU A 113 -18.26 1.45 -5.55
CA GLU A 113 -17.60 2.36 -6.52
C GLU A 113 -16.66 1.65 -7.51
N GLY A 114 -16.97 0.38 -7.84
CA GLY A 114 -16.31 -0.43 -8.87
C GLY A 114 -15.36 -1.49 -8.33
N THR A 115 -15.49 -2.73 -8.79
CA THR A 115 -14.62 -3.83 -8.37
C THR A 115 -13.23 -3.74 -9.02
N PHE A 116 -12.24 -4.38 -8.40
CA PHE A 116 -10.87 -4.46 -8.91
C PHE A 116 -10.83 -4.84 -10.39
N ASP A 117 -11.52 -5.92 -10.77
CA ASP A 117 -11.49 -6.47 -12.13
C ASP A 117 -12.02 -5.50 -13.19
N VAL A 118 -12.93 -4.60 -12.84
CA VAL A 118 -13.50 -3.61 -13.76
C VAL A 118 -12.60 -2.37 -13.84
N LEU A 119 -12.16 -1.86 -12.69
CA LEU A 119 -11.39 -0.62 -12.61
C LEU A 119 -10.03 -0.73 -13.28
N VAL A 120 -9.35 -1.88 -13.14
CA VAL A 120 -8.07 -2.11 -13.83
C VAL A 120 -8.21 -2.09 -15.35
N GLN A 121 -9.37 -2.48 -15.89
CA GLN A 121 -9.63 -2.43 -17.32
C GLN A 121 -9.79 -0.99 -17.81
N GLN A 122 -10.54 -0.17 -17.08
CA GLN A 122 -10.74 1.25 -17.41
C GLN A 122 -9.39 1.99 -17.43
N HIS A 123 -8.58 1.77 -16.39
CA HIS A 123 -7.26 2.38 -16.26
C HIS A 123 -6.31 1.92 -17.38
N ALA A 124 -6.26 0.62 -17.70
CA ALA A 124 -5.39 0.11 -18.76
C ALA A 124 -5.78 0.63 -20.16
N ARG A 125 -7.08 0.80 -20.45
CA ARG A 125 -7.54 1.40 -21.71
C ARG A 125 -7.09 2.86 -21.85
N TYR A 126 -7.10 3.61 -20.76
CA TYR A 126 -6.56 4.98 -20.73
C TYR A 126 -5.05 5.00 -21.04
N LEU A 127 -4.27 4.08 -20.46
CA LEU A 127 -2.83 3.96 -20.74
C LEU A 127 -2.56 3.65 -22.23
N LEU A 128 -3.34 2.75 -22.83
CA LEU A 128 -3.24 2.44 -24.26
C LEU A 128 -3.58 3.65 -25.14
N LYS A 129 -4.67 4.37 -24.80
CA LYS A 129 -5.07 5.59 -25.51
C LYS A 129 -3.97 6.65 -25.44
N THR A 130 -3.36 6.81 -24.27
CA THR A 130 -2.27 7.77 -24.04
C THR A 130 -1.02 7.39 -24.84
N LEU A 131 -0.65 6.11 -24.85
CA LEU A 131 0.47 5.61 -25.67
C LEU A 131 0.25 5.90 -27.16
N ALA A 132 -0.98 5.77 -27.66
CA ALA A 132 -1.32 6.03 -29.06
C ALA A 132 -1.28 7.53 -29.43
N LEU A 133 -1.40 8.43 -28.44
CA LEU A 133 -1.49 9.88 -28.60
C LEU A 133 -0.24 10.63 -28.13
N LEU A 134 0.90 9.95 -27.96
CA LEU A 134 2.13 10.60 -27.51
C LEU A 134 2.54 11.79 -28.42
N PRO A 135 3.11 12.88 -27.85
CA PRO A 135 3.56 13.02 -26.46
C PRO A 135 2.42 13.32 -25.47
N SER A 136 2.50 12.76 -24.26
CA SER A 136 1.63 13.12 -23.14
C SER A 136 2.12 14.40 -22.45
N SER A 137 1.19 15.28 -22.11
CA SER A 137 1.42 16.48 -21.28
C SER A 137 0.99 16.29 -19.82
N GLU A 138 0.39 15.14 -19.51
CA GLU A 138 -0.18 14.81 -18.21
C GLU A 138 0.90 14.20 -17.30
N THR A 139 1.07 14.76 -16.10
CA THR A 139 2.08 14.29 -15.14
C THR A 139 1.92 12.81 -14.85
N SER A 140 0.69 12.33 -14.73
CA SER A 140 0.36 10.92 -14.48
C SER A 140 0.96 9.97 -15.51
N THR A 141 1.08 10.38 -16.77
CA THR A 141 1.51 9.51 -17.89
C THR A 141 2.76 9.99 -18.61
N MET A 142 3.40 11.05 -18.12
CA MET A 142 4.57 11.68 -18.74
C MET A 142 5.75 10.73 -18.95
N PHE A 143 5.88 9.69 -18.10
CA PHE A 143 6.90 8.66 -18.25
C PHE A 143 6.81 7.92 -19.60
N LEU A 144 5.61 7.83 -20.20
CA LEU A 144 5.41 7.21 -21.51
C LEU A 144 6.09 7.99 -22.65
N ASN A 145 6.43 9.27 -22.46
CA ASN A 145 7.21 10.02 -23.45
C ASN A 145 8.61 9.41 -23.66
N LYS A 146 9.14 8.70 -22.65
CA LYS A 146 10.42 7.98 -22.71
C LYS A 146 10.26 6.52 -23.12
N THR A 147 9.07 6.08 -23.56
CA THR A 147 8.79 4.67 -23.86
C THR A 147 9.82 4.07 -24.80
N LYS A 148 10.26 4.78 -25.86
CA LYS A 148 11.28 4.27 -26.80
C LYS A 148 12.58 3.84 -26.09
N ALA A 149 13.05 4.64 -25.13
CA ALA A 149 14.25 4.32 -24.35
C ALA A 149 13.99 3.23 -23.31
N PHE A 150 12.85 3.31 -22.63
CA PHE A 150 12.48 2.36 -21.57
C PHE A 150 12.11 0.96 -22.09
N SER A 151 11.56 0.87 -23.30
CA SER A 151 11.25 -0.39 -23.99
C SER A 151 12.47 -1.02 -24.65
N ASP A 152 13.63 -0.35 -24.67
CA ASP A 152 14.87 -0.98 -25.17
C ASP A 152 15.23 -2.16 -24.25
N ILE A 153 15.24 -3.36 -24.84
CA ILE A 153 15.60 -4.60 -24.16
C ILE A 153 17.06 -4.64 -23.70
N LYS A 154 17.91 -3.72 -24.17
CA LYS A 154 19.30 -3.54 -23.74
C LYS A 154 19.45 -2.62 -22.54
N LEU A 155 18.40 -1.85 -22.19
CA LEU A 155 18.44 -1.02 -20.98
C LEU A 155 18.58 -1.91 -19.73
N ARG A 156 19.52 -1.54 -18.86
CA ARG A 156 19.83 -2.21 -17.59
C ARG A 156 19.71 -1.23 -16.43
N CYS A 157 19.35 -1.72 -15.27
CA CYS A 157 19.41 -0.95 -14.03
C CYS A 157 20.85 -0.62 -13.69
N LYS A 158 21.07 0.61 -13.21
CA LYS A 158 22.41 1.15 -12.91
C LYS A 158 22.93 0.77 -11.53
N ALA A 159 22.09 0.16 -10.67
CA ALA A 159 22.46 -0.21 -9.30
C ALA A 159 23.67 -1.15 -9.26
N GLN A 160 24.67 -0.82 -8.46
CA GLN A 160 25.89 -1.58 -8.23
C GLN A 160 25.98 -2.14 -6.81
N THR A 161 25.21 -1.59 -5.88
CA THR A 161 25.19 -1.99 -4.47
C THR A 161 23.77 -2.05 -3.91
N PRO A 162 23.52 -2.77 -2.79
CA PRO A 162 22.22 -2.72 -2.11
C PRO A 162 21.74 -1.29 -1.79
N ARG A 163 22.65 -0.41 -1.36
CA ARG A 163 22.31 0.96 -0.97
C ARG A 163 21.74 1.81 -2.11
N ASP A 164 22.02 1.43 -3.36
CA ASP A 164 21.49 2.14 -4.53
C ASP A 164 19.96 2.00 -4.63
N PHE A 165 19.38 0.92 -4.11
CA PHE A 165 17.93 0.77 -3.96
C PHE A 165 17.35 1.57 -2.78
N GLY A 166 18.17 2.39 -2.12
CA GLY A 166 17.73 3.47 -1.24
C GLY A 166 17.56 4.81 -1.96
N ASN A 167 18.07 4.95 -3.19
CA ASN A 167 17.99 6.18 -3.98
C ASN A 167 16.62 6.30 -4.67
N LEU A 168 15.89 7.37 -4.34
CA LEU A 168 14.53 7.59 -4.84
C LEU A 168 14.44 7.77 -6.36
N ASP A 169 15.43 8.41 -6.99
CA ASP A 169 15.42 8.62 -8.44
C ASP A 169 15.70 7.31 -9.20
N LEU A 170 16.58 6.45 -8.66
CA LEU A 170 16.82 5.11 -9.21
C LEU A 170 15.58 4.23 -9.09
N LEU A 171 14.91 4.26 -7.94
CA LEU A 171 13.64 3.56 -7.74
C LEU A 171 12.60 4.09 -8.75
N LEU A 172 12.43 5.40 -8.88
CA LEU A 172 11.48 5.98 -9.82
C LEU A 172 11.77 5.57 -11.27
N GLU A 173 13.04 5.61 -11.72
CA GLU A 173 13.43 5.14 -13.06
C GLU A 173 13.06 3.66 -13.27
N ALA A 174 13.30 2.80 -12.28
CA ALA A 174 12.97 1.38 -12.38
C ALA A 174 11.47 1.13 -12.55
N PHE A 175 10.62 1.86 -11.80
CA PHE A 175 9.16 1.75 -11.93
C PHE A 175 8.65 2.32 -13.26
N GLN A 176 9.24 3.41 -13.75
CA GLN A 176 8.93 3.98 -15.06
C GLN A 176 9.29 3.01 -16.19
N VAL A 177 10.46 2.35 -16.11
CA VAL A 177 10.88 1.33 -17.07
C VAL A 177 9.92 0.14 -17.06
N ARG A 178 9.57 -0.37 -15.88
CA ARG A 178 8.59 -1.46 -15.72
C ARG A 178 7.24 -1.08 -16.34
N GLY A 179 6.69 0.07 -15.96
CA GLY A 179 5.40 0.56 -16.47
C GLY A 179 5.40 0.68 -17.99
N ALA A 180 6.43 1.30 -18.57
CA ALA A 180 6.51 1.53 -20.01
C ALA A 180 6.59 0.21 -20.79
N ARG A 181 7.39 -0.74 -20.32
CA ARG A 181 7.51 -2.07 -20.94
C ARG A 181 6.20 -2.85 -20.90
N ILE A 182 5.49 -2.84 -19.78
CA ILE A 182 4.21 -3.56 -19.65
C ILE A 182 3.13 -2.91 -20.52
N VAL A 183 3.04 -1.57 -20.56
CA VAL A 183 2.09 -0.85 -21.42
C VAL A 183 2.38 -1.09 -22.91
N PHE A 184 3.66 -1.12 -23.30
CA PHE A 184 4.06 -1.46 -24.68
C PHE A 184 3.75 -2.92 -25.05
N ALA A 185 3.98 -3.85 -24.12
CA ALA A 185 3.60 -5.26 -24.30
C ALA A 185 2.07 -5.40 -24.45
N LEU A 186 1.29 -4.66 -23.65
CA LEU A 186 -0.17 -4.63 -23.76
C LEU A 186 -0.62 -4.12 -25.12
N ALA A 187 -0.04 -3.03 -25.61
CA ALA A 187 -0.36 -2.51 -26.94
C ALA A 187 -0.05 -3.52 -28.06
N SER A 188 1.08 -4.24 -27.92
CA SER A 188 1.48 -5.29 -28.86
C SER A 188 0.50 -6.47 -28.85
N GLN A 189 0.08 -6.91 -27.66
CA GLN A 189 -0.88 -8.01 -27.51
C GLN A 189 -2.26 -7.62 -28.03
N MET A 190 -2.75 -6.42 -27.70
CA MET A 190 -4.01 -5.89 -28.24
C MET A 190 -4.01 -5.88 -29.77
N LYS A 191 -2.91 -5.49 -30.40
CA LYS A 191 -2.78 -5.57 -31.86
C LYS A 191 -2.83 -7.01 -32.38
N ALA A 192 -2.11 -7.93 -31.73
CA ALA A 192 -2.06 -9.34 -32.13
C ALA A 192 -3.42 -10.04 -32.01
N THR A 193 -4.22 -9.66 -31.02
CA THR A 193 -5.57 -10.21 -30.79
C THR A 193 -6.68 -9.43 -31.48
N LYS A 194 -6.35 -8.50 -32.41
CA LYS A 194 -7.32 -7.65 -33.12
C LYS A 194 -8.23 -6.84 -32.18
N ASN A 195 -7.64 -6.31 -31.11
CA ASN A 195 -8.29 -5.56 -30.03
C ASN A 195 -9.31 -6.37 -29.21
N ASP A 196 -9.14 -7.69 -29.12
CA ASP A 196 -9.87 -8.49 -28.15
C ASP A 196 -9.39 -8.16 -26.72
N GLY A 197 -10.20 -7.34 -26.04
CA GLY A 197 -9.94 -6.94 -24.66
C GLY A 197 -10.01 -8.12 -23.68
N ASN A 198 -10.89 -9.10 -23.93
CA ASN A 198 -11.03 -10.29 -23.08
C ASN A 198 -9.73 -11.11 -23.10
N ALA A 199 -9.16 -11.31 -24.28
CA ALA A 199 -7.87 -11.99 -24.46
C ALA A 199 -6.67 -11.26 -23.82
N CYS A 200 -6.82 -9.98 -23.49
CA CYS A 200 -5.75 -9.16 -22.90
C CYS A 200 -5.98 -8.81 -21.41
N MET A 201 -7.07 -9.25 -20.78
CA MET A 201 -7.46 -8.78 -19.44
C MET A 201 -6.37 -8.99 -18.38
N VAL A 202 -5.68 -10.13 -18.40
CA VAL A 202 -4.57 -10.39 -17.44
C VAL A 202 -3.45 -9.35 -17.61
N LEU A 203 -3.11 -8.99 -18.84
CA LEU A 203 -2.07 -7.99 -19.11
C LEU A 203 -2.57 -6.57 -18.83
N MET A 204 -3.86 -6.29 -19.00
CA MET A 204 -4.50 -5.04 -18.56
C MET A 204 -4.40 -4.87 -17.05
N THR A 205 -4.71 -5.92 -16.27
CA THR A 205 -4.52 -5.94 -14.82
C THR A 205 -3.08 -5.66 -14.44
N ARG A 206 -2.13 -6.35 -15.09
CA ARG A 206 -0.69 -6.15 -14.83
C ARG A 206 -0.23 -4.73 -15.17
N ALA A 207 -0.70 -4.13 -16.25
CA ALA A 207 -0.40 -2.75 -16.64
C ALA A 207 -0.97 -1.73 -15.65
N SER A 208 -2.24 -1.90 -15.26
CA SER A 208 -2.91 -1.05 -14.28
C SER A 208 -2.18 -1.08 -12.93
N THR A 209 -1.87 -2.27 -12.42
CA THR A 209 -1.15 -2.46 -11.15
C THR A 209 0.23 -1.83 -11.19
N ALA A 210 1.02 -2.06 -12.26
CA ALA A 210 2.34 -1.47 -12.39
C ALA A 210 2.31 0.07 -12.43
N HIS A 211 1.31 0.64 -13.11
CA HIS A 211 1.13 2.08 -13.16
C HIS A 211 0.64 2.67 -11.83
N ALA A 212 -0.30 2.01 -11.14
CA ALA A 212 -0.76 2.44 -9.83
C ALA A 212 0.39 2.48 -8.81
N GLU A 213 1.26 1.48 -8.80
CA GLU A 213 2.46 1.44 -7.96
C GLU A 213 3.46 2.55 -8.31
N LEU A 214 3.63 2.87 -9.60
CA LEU A 214 4.43 4.01 -10.04
C LEU A 214 3.84 5.34 -9.54
N LEU A 215 2.52 5.54 -9.66
CA LEU A 215 1.84 6.76 -9.19
C LEU A 215 1.96 6.95 -7.68
N LEU A 216 1.83 5.86 -6.91
CA LEU A 216 2.01 5.86 -5.46
C LEU A 216 3.45 6.25 -5.08
N LEU A 217 4.44 5.61 -5.72
CA LEU A 217 5.85 5.91 -5.46
C LEU A 217 6.21 7.34 -5.85
N ASP A 218 5.78 7.81 -7.02
CA ASP A 218 6.03 9.17 -7.49
C ASP A 218 5.39 10.22 -6.55
N SER A 219 4.14 10.00 -6.16
CA SER A 219 3.45 10.89 -5.21
C SER A 219 4.14 10.91 -3.85
N PHE A 220 4.61 9.76 -3.37
CA PHE A 220 5.37 9.68 -2.13
C PHE A 220 6.72 10.42 -2.23
N ILE A 221 7.46 10.24 -3.32
CA ILE A 221 8.72 10.96 -3.57
C ILE A 221 8.48 12.48 -3.64
N ARG A 222 7.41 12.92 -4.31
CA ARG A 222 7.02 14.34 -4.36
C ARG A 222 6.66 14.86 -2.97
N GLY A 223 5.87 14.12 -2.19
CA GLY A 223 5.53 14.45 -0.81
C GLY A 223 6.75 14.58 0.10
N VAL A 224 7.72 13.66 0.01
CA VAL A 224 9.00 13.77 0.74
C VAL A 224 9.73 15.07 0.40
N LYS A 225 9.66 15.53 -0.85
CA LYS A 225 10.33 16.76 -1.31
C LYS A 225 9.64 18.03 -0.82
N THR A 226 8.36 18.00 -0.44
CA THR A 226 7.64 19.17 0.13
C THR A 226 7.93 19.36 1.61
N LEU A 227 8.40 18.33 2.32
CA LEU A 227 8.79 18.43 3.73
C LEU A 227 10.05 19.29 3.90
N ALA A 228 10.10 20.03 5.02
CA ALA A 228 11.27 20.80 5.41
C ALA A 228 12.50 19.88 5.57
N ILE A 229 13.69 20.40 5.27
CA ILE A 229 14.94 19.65 5.45
C ILE A 229 15.15 19.45 6.95
N GLY A 230 15.13 18.19 7.39
CA GLY A 230 15.25 17.83 8.79
C GLY A 230 15.10 16.32 9.03
N PRO A 231 15.18 15.88 10.29
CA PRO A 231 15.03 14.47 10.68
C PRO A 231 13.71 13.84 10.24
N GLU A 232 12.63 14.61 10.22
CA GLU A 232 11.29 14.17 9.81
C GLU A 232 11.28 13.79 8.33
N ARG A 233 11.83 14.65 7.47
CA ARG A 233 11.99 14.36 6.05
C ARG A 233 12.87 13.14 5.82
N GLU A 234 13.94 12.97 6.59
CA GLU A 234 14.80 11.79 6.48
C GLU A 234 14.06 10.50 6.88
N ALA A 235 13.28 10.53 7.97
CA ALA A 235 12.47 9.40 8.40
C ALA A 235 11.44 8.98 7.33
N VAL A 236 10.72 9.96 6.77
CA VAL A 236 9.73 9.73 5.71
C VAL A 236 10.40 9.31 4.39
N ALA A 237 11.59 9.84 4.07
CA ALA A 237 12.38 9.41 2.92
C ALA A 237 12.83 7.95 3.04
N ASN A 238 13.33 7.53 4.21
CA ASN A 238 13.71 6.14 4.46
C ASN A 238 12.50 5.19 4.33
N LEU A 239 11.33 5.63 4.79
CA LEU A 239 10.07 4.89 4.61
C LEU A 239 9.67 4.79 3.12
N CYS A 240 9.85 5.86 2.34
CA CYS A 240 9.65 5.86 0.89
C CYS A 240 10.61 4.92 0.15
N SER A 241 11.89 4.92 0.53
CA SER A 241 12.87 3.97 0.00
C SER A 241 12.50 2.52 0.33
N LEU A 242 12.02 2.26 1.56
CA LEU A 242 11.54 0.93 1.96
C LEU A 242 10.33 0.52 1.11
N PHE A 243 9.38 1.41 0.88
CA PHE A 243 8.21 1.16 0.02
C PHE A 243 8.61 0.73 -1.39
N GLY A 244 9.46 1.53 -2.06
CA GLY A 244 9.92 1.24 -3.42
C GLY A 244 10.70 -0.07 -3.52
N ALA A 245 11.66 -0.30 -2.62
CA ALA A 245 12.43 -1.55 -2.60
C ALA A 245 11.54 -2.76 -2.30
N TRP A 246 10.62 -2.66 -1.34
CA TRP A 246 9.67 -3.71 -1.01
C TRP A 246 8.76 -4.07 -2.19
N LEU A 247 8.20 -3.08 -2.89
CA LEU A 247 7.37 -3.31 -4.08
C LEU A 247 8.12 -4.03 -5.20
N ILE A 248 9.42 -3.72 -5.41
CA ILE A 248 10.26 -4.46 -6.35
C ILE A 248 10.34 -5.94 -5.96
N THR A 249 10.49 -6.27 -4.67
CA THR A 249 10.51 -7.68 -4.24
C THR A 249 9.19 -8.41 -4.51
N LYS A 250 8.04 -7.71 -4.48
CA LYS A 250 6.71 -8.30 -4.70
C LYS A 250 6.41 -8.59 -6.16
N SER A 251 6.99 -7.83 -7.07
CA SER A 251 6.79 -7.97 -8.51
C SER A 251 8.11 -8.18 -9.27
N LEU A 252 9.06 -8.87 -8.63
CA LEU A 252 10.43 -9.01 -9.12
C LEU A 252 10.52 -9.57 -10.55
N GLY A 253 9.59 -10.44 -10.95
CA GLY A 253 9.53 -10.98 -12.31
C GLY A 253 9.41 -9.89 -13.38
N ASP A 254 8.64 -8.83 -13.11
CA ASP A 254 8.49 -7.70 -14.03
C ASP A 254 9.79 -6.90 -14.17
N PHE A 255 10.45 -6.64 -13.04
CA PHE A 255 11.71 -5.88 -13.02
C PHE A 255 12.89 -6.67 -13.59
N ARG A 256 12.85 -8.00 -13.56
CA ARG A 256 13.85 -8.88 -14.18
C ARG A 256 13.60 -9.15 -15.66
N GLN A 257 12.42 -8.82 -16.18
CA GLN A 257 12.10 -9.06 -17.58
C GLN A 257 13.10 -8.35 -18.51
N HIS A 258 13.58 -9.05 -19.54
CA HIS A 258 14.65 -8.60 -20.44
C HIS A 258 15.94 -8.15 -19.70
N ASP A 259 16.23 -8.82 -18.58
CA ASP A 259 17.41 -8.61 -17.74
C ASP A 259 17.59 -7.18 -17.23
N TYR A 260 16.52 -6.39 -17.08
CA TYR A 260 16.67 -5.03 -16.56
C TYR A 260 17.31 -5.04 -15.16
N LEU A 261 16.78 -5.84 -14.24
CA LEU A 261 17.51 -6.29 -13.05
C LEU A 261 18.19 -7.63 -13.32
N SER A 262 19.51 -7.66 -13.09
CA SER A 262 20.27 -8.91 -13.00
C SER A 262 19.88 -9.74 -11.77
N SER A 263 20.26 -11.02 -11.73
CA SER A 263 20.08 -11.87 -10.53
C SER A 263 20.75 -11.25 -9.30
N ASN A 264 21.96 -10.72 -9.45
CA ASN A 264 22.69 -10.08 -8.35
C ASN A 264 21.99 -8.80 -7.85
N GLN A 265 21.47 -7.98 -8.76
CA GLN A 265 20.67 -6.81 -8.37
C GLN A 265 19.34 -7.20 -7.70
N ALA A 266 18.75 -8.34 -8.04
CA ALA A 266 17.59 -8.84 -7.32
C ALA A 266 17.91 -9.18 -5.85
N ASP A 267 19.10 -9.73 -5.59
CA ASP A 267 19.58 -9.97 -4.22
C ASP A 267 19.89 -8.66 -3.50
N PHE A 268 20.47 -7.68 -4.20
CA PHE A 268 20.68 -6.32 -3.67
C PHE A 268 19.40 -5.64 -3.19
N VAL A 269 18.28 -5.79 -3.91
CA VAL A 269 16.99 -5.23 -3.46
C VAL A 269 16.55 -5.88 -2.15
N ARG A 270 16.65 -7.22 -2.03
CA ARG A 270 16.26 -7.94 -0.80
C ARG A 270 17.14 -7.51 0.37
N ASP A 271 18.44 -7.43 0.16
CA ASP A 271 19.39 -6.92 1.15
C ASP A 271 19.03 -5.51 1.59
N GLN A 272 18.67 -4.64 0.65
CA GLN A 272 18.33 -3.26 0.97
C GLN A 272 17.04 -3.14 1.78
N VAL A 273 16.02 -3.95 1.49
CA VAL A 273 14.82 -4.03 2.33
C VAL A 273 15.21 -4.35 3.77
N VAL A 274 16.01 -5.41 3.98
CA VAL A 274 16.46 -5.82 5.32
C VAL A 274 17.31 -4.75 6.01
N ARG A 275 18.17 -4.03 5.27
CA ARG A 275 18.98 -2.92 5.80
C ARG A 275 18.13 -1.73 6.25
N LEU A 276 17.01 -1.46 5.59
CA LEU A 276 16.10 -0.36 5.93
C LEU A 276 15.24 -0.65 7.16
N LEU A 277 14.96 -1.92 7.48
CA LEU A 277 14.14 -2.29 8.65
C LEU A 277 14.64 -1.68 9.97
N PRO A 278 15.92 -1.85 10.39
CA PRO A 278 16.40 -1.24 11.63
C PRO A 278 16.49 0.28 11.58
N ILE A 279 16.52 0.88 10.38
CA ILE A 279 16.51 2.35 10.22
C ILE A 279 15.09 2.87 10.48
N VAL A 280 14.09 2.28 9.83
CA VAL A 280 12.67 2.63 10.02
C VAL A 280 12.21 2.32 11.45
N ARG A 281 12.70 1.23 12.06
CA ARG A 281 12.41 0.84 13.45
C ARG A 281 12.66 1.95 14.47
N LYS A 282 13.63 2.84 14.24
CA LYS A 282 13.94 3.95 15.15
C LYS A 282 12.81 4.97 15.25
N ASN A 283 12.07 5.15 14.16
CA ASN A 283 11.03 6.17 14.03
C ASN A 283 9.64 5.58 13.80
N CYS A 284 9.45 4.26 13.78
CA CYS A 284 8.18 3.66 13.36
C CYS A 284 6.99 4.06 14.25
N VAL A 285 7.20 4.24 15.55
CA VAL A 285 6.18 4.74 16.48
C VAL A 285 5.87 6.21 16.20
N LEU A 286 6.90 7.06 16.05
CA LEU A 286 6.72 8.48 15.69
C LEU A 286 6.03 8.66 14.34
N LEU A 287 6.32 7.79 13.37
CA LEU A 287 5.68 7.77 12.05
C LEU A 287 4.20 7.39 12.15
N THR A 288 3.80 6.57 13.12
CA THR A 288 2.38 6.29 13.39
C THR A 288 1.71 7.36 14.23
N ASP A 289 2.42 7.95 15.20
CA ASP A 289 1.91 9.04 16.04
C ASP A 289 1.66 10.32 15.23
N ALA A 290 2.40 10.53 14.14
CA ALA A 290 2.21 11.67 13.23
C ALA A 290 0.83 11.72 12.54
N TRP A 291 0.05 10.63 12.60
CA TRP A 291 -1.35 10.62 12.15
C TRP A 291 -2.31 11.24 13.17
N ASP A 292 -1.84 11.46 14.41
CA ASP A 292 -2.52 12.18 15.48
C ASP A 292 -3.93 11.63 15.82
N PHE A 293 -4.10 10.31 15.72
CA PHE A 293 -5.34 9.66 16.15
C PHE A 293 -5.43 9.63 17.67
N SER A 294 -6.54 10.13 18.21
CA SER A 294 -6.84 9.99 19.64
C SER A 294 -7.17 8.55 20.02
N ASP A 295 -7.01 8.21 21.30
CA ASP A 295 -7.45 6.92 21.87
C ASP A 295 -8.95 6.66 21.60
N PHE A 296 -9.76 7.72 21.51
CA PHE A 296 -11.18 7.63 21.19
C PHE A 296 -11.41 7.21 19.74
N GLU A 297 -10.69 7.80 18.79
CA GLU A 297 -10.80 7.48 17.36
C GLU A 297 -10.25 6.08 17.06
N LEU A 298 -9.11 5.71 17.64
CA LEU A 298 -8.54 4.36 17.50
C LEU A 298 -9.43 3.31 18.16
N ASN A 299 -10.05 3.67 19.29
CA ASN A 299 -10.92 2.80 20.10
C ASN A 299 -10.30 1.41 20.35
N SER A 300 -8.99 1.37 20.62
CA SER A 300 -8.22 0.13 20.70
C SER A 300 -7.53 0.00 22.06
N THR A 301 -7.76 -1.11 22.76
CA THR A 301 -7.05 -1.42 24.01
C THR A 301 -5.57 -1.72 23.80
N ILE A 302 -5.19 -2.21 22.61
CA ILE A 302 -3.80 -2.56 22.26
C ILE A 302 -3.09 -1.47 21.44
N GLY A 303 -3.82 -0.46 20.99
CA GLY A 303 -3.33 0.69 20.23
C GLY A 303 -3.34 2.00 21.03
N ARG A 304 -3.34 1.92 22.37
CA ARG A 304 -3.36 3.09 23.24
C ARG A 304 -2.09 3.92 23.11
N TYR A 305 -2.23 5.24 23.12
CA TYR A 305 -1.11 6.17 23.04
C TYR A 305 -0.09 5.98 24.19
N ASP A 306 -0.56 5.72 25.40
CA ASP A 306 0.29 5.55 26.59
C ASP A 306 0.99 4.19 26.70
N GLY A 307 0.62 3.23 25.86
CA GLY A 307 1.15 1.86 25.90
C GLY A 307 0.71 1.03 27.12
N ASP A 308 -0.24 1.47 27.96
CA ASP A 308 -0.74 0.69 29.11
C ASP A 308 -1.80 -0.35 28.69
N ILE A 309 -1.36 -1.27 27.83
CA ILE A 309 -2.21 -2.23 27.11
C ILE A 309 -2.87 -3.23 28.06
N TYR A 310 -2.13 -3.81 28.99
CA TYR A 310 -2.63 -4.92 29.81
C TYR A 310 -3.71 -4.48 30.80
N ARG A 311 -3.57 -3.29 31.41
CA ARG A 311 -4.63 -2.76 32.29
C ARG A 311 -5.88 -2.41 31.50
N ALA A 312 -5.71 -1.86 30.28
CA ALA A 312 -6.84 -1.58 29.40
C ALA A 312 -7.58 -2.86 28.98
N LEU A 313 -6.86 -3.94 28.66
CA LEU A 313 -7.45 -5.24 28.35
C LEU A 313 -8.26 -5.80 29.53
N VAL A 314 -7.68 -5.79 30.75
CA VAL A 314 -8.36 -6.27 31.96
C VAL A 314 -9.61 -5.44 32.25
N LYS A 315 -9.50 -4.10 32.20
CA LYS A 315 -10.64 -3.20 32.40
C LYS A 315 -11.74 -3.49 31.39
N ARG A 316 -11.39 -3.60 30.10
CA ARG A 316 -12.37 -3.86 29.04
C ARG A 316 -13.06 -5.21 29.19
N ALA A 317 -12.35 -6.24 29.66
CA ALA A 317 -12.94 -7.53 29.97
C ALA A 317 -13.89 -7.46 31.17
N ALA A 318 -13.53 -6.70 32.22
CA ALA A 318 -14.39 -6.50 33.39
C ALA A 318 -15.72 -5.79 33.05
N ASP A 319 -15.68 -4.86 32.08
CA ASP A 319 -16.86 -4.11 31.62
C ASP A 319 -17.79 -4.94 30.68
N GLU A 320 -17.42 -6.17 30.31
CA GLU A 320 -18.23 -7.02 29.41
C GLU A 320 -19.53 -7.46 30.10
N PRO A 321 -20.71 -7.29 29.48
CA PRO A 321 -21.99 -7.68 30.09
C PRO A 321 -22.08 -9.12 30.57
N LEU A 322 -21.34 -10.05 29.93
CA LEU A 322 -21.28 -11.44 30.34
C LEU A 322 -20.64 -11.63 31.73
N ASN A 323 -19.79 -10.70 32.15
CA ASN A 323 -19.10 -10.72 33.44
C ASN A 323 -19.86 -9.96 34.53
N ALA A 324 -21.09 -9.49 34.27
CA ALA A 324 -21.92 -8.81 35.27
C ALA A 324 -22.34 -9.73 36.43
N SER A 325 -22.29 -11.06 36.24
CA SER A 325 -22.52 -12.06 37.29
C SER A 325 -21.51 -13.20 37.18
N GLU A 326 -21.08 -13.76 38.31
CA GLU A 326 -20.17 -14.92 38.34
C GLU A 326 -20.84 -16.19 37.81
N VAL A 327 -22.14 -16.33 38.02
CA VAL A 327 -22.94 -17.44 37.51
C VAL A 327 -23.61 -17.00 36.19
N PRO A 328 -23.33 -17.67 35.06
CA PRO A 328 -23.88 -17.27 33.78
C PRO A 328 -25.39 -17.55 33.71
N LYS A 329 -26.12 -16.69 32.98
CA LYS A 329 -27.53 -16.91 32.70
C LYS A 329 -27.72 -18.26 31.99
N GLY A 330 -28.68 -19.06 32.46
CA GLY A 330 -28.94 -20.41 31.96
C GLY A 330 -28.17 -21.52 32.68
N TYR A 331 -27.29 -21.20 33.66
CA TYR A 331 -26.62 -22.21 34.47
C TYR A 331 -27.60 -23.15 35.18
N GLU A 332 -28.56 -22.59 35.94
CA GLU A 332 -29.52 -23.37 36.73
C GLU A 332 -30.45 -24.23 35.85
N GLU A 333 -30.81 -23.75 34.65
CA GLU A 333 -31.76 -24.41 33.76
C GLU A 333 -31.10 -25.49 32.89
N TYR A 334 -29.89 -25.23 32.39
CA TYR A 334 -29.28 -26.06 31.34
C TYR A 334 -27.98 -26.74 31.77
N LEU A 335 -27.14 -26.09 32.58
CA LEU A 335 -25.82 -26.62 32.92
C LEU A 335 -25.85 -27.45 34.20
N LYS A 336 -26.50 -26.94 35.25
CA LYS A 336 -26.55 -27.60 36.56
C LYS A 336 -27.24 -28.97 36.49
N PRO A 337 -28.40 -29.15 35.83
CA PRO A 337 -29.02 -30.47 35.70
C PRO A 337 -28.14 -31.44 34.91
N LEU A 338 -27.42 -30.97 33.87
CA LEU A 338 -26.51 -31.79 33.08
C LEU A 338 -25.28 -32.24 33.88
N ILE A 339 -24.70 -31.35 34.68
CA ILE A 339 -23.54 -31.66 35.54
C ILE A 339 -23.95 -32.62 36.68
N GLN A 340 -25.17 -32.47 37.19
CA GLN A 340 -25.70 -33.30 38.29
C GLN A 340 -26.36 -34.59 37.81
N SER A 341 -26.76 -34.68 36.54
CA SER A 341 -27.23 -35.92 35.96
C SER A 341 -26.04 -36.86 35.84
N VAL A 342 -25.99 -37.86 36.71
CA VAL A 342 -25.10 -39.00 36.54
C VAL A 342 -25.53 -39.71 35.27
N LEU A 343 -24.78 -39.50 34.18
CA LEU A 343 -24.71 -40.48 33.10
C LEU A 343 -23.89 -41.68 33.60
#